data_AF-A0A5B9MHZ2-F1
#
_entry.id   AF-A0A5B9MHZ2-F1
#
_cell.length_a   1.000
_cell.length_b   1.000
_cell.length_c   1.000
_cell.angle_alpha   90.00
_cell.angle_beta   90.00
_cell.angle_gamma   90.00
#
_symmetry.space_group_name_H-M   'P 1'
#
loop_
_entity.id
_entity.type
_entity.pdbx_description
1 polymer ?
#
loop_
_entity_poly.entity_id
_entity_poly.type
_entity_poly.pdbx_seq_one_letter_code
_entity_poly.pdbx_strand_id
1 'polypeptide(L)'
;MDAQSPPQTVHAIKRRWCLGFSRFSRSRLLGCGGRLKAEHQRLACRTRLKAGHQQLPIVLGTLFAVLLLNGCAAYQFGSAALYPSGIRTVHIPVVRNDTFRHDLGPQLTDALVKEVERRTPYKVVSNPHADSVLRCTISGQSKVVLTETSSDDPRALDSAITVGATWTSRDGRRLMQNSLASVDQDSIGFSQSVRFVPEAGQSIDTANQEAIDRLARRIVSQMESRW
;
A
#
# COMPACT_ATOMS: atom_id res chain seq x y z
N MET A 1 -13.15 -8.81 62.14
CA MET A 1 -12.48 -9.64 61.11
C MET A 1 -12.53 -8.88 59.79
N ASP A 2 -11.99 -7.67 59.71
CA ASP A 2 -10.59 -7.23 59.90
C ASP A 2 -9.63 -7.65 58.79
N ALA A 3 -8.92 -6.63 58.35
CA ALA A 3 -7.57 -6.57 57.78
C ALA A 3 -7.46 -6.72 56.24
N GLN A 4 -7.30 -5.66 55.46
CA GLN A 4 -6.19 -4.67 55.33
C GLN A 4 -5.04 -5.19 54.42
N SER A 5 -4.81 -4.41 53.35
CA SER A 5 -3.70 -4.27 52.36
C SER A 5 -2.26 -4.53 52.89
N PRO A 6 -1.13 -4.49 52.10
CA PRO A 6 -0.86 -3.60 50.95
C PRO A 6 0.20 -4.13 49.91
N PRO A 7 1.06 -3.31 49.26
CA PRO A 7 1.02 -3.01 47.82
C PRO A 7 2.29 -3.47 47.08
N GLN A 8 2.36 -3.27 45.75
CA GLN A 8 3.63 -3.35 45.01
C GLN A 8 3.90 -2.02 44.32
N THR A 9 5.09 -1.49 44.59
CA THR A 9 5.60 -0.17 44.23
C THR A 9 6.87 -0.35 43.41
N VAL A 10 7.20 0.68 42.62
CA VAL A 10 8.52 1.03 42.05
C VAL A 10 8.90 0.37 40.71
N HIS A 11 8.92 1.17 39.65
CA HIS A 11 10.18 1.65 39.07
C HIS A 11 9.95 2.88 38.17
N ALA A 12 10.30 4.04 38.73
CA ALA A 12 10.59 5.23 37.96
C ALA A 12 11.95 5.04 37.26
N ILE A 13 12.00 5.21 35.93
CA ILE A 13 13.25 5.45 35.21
C ILE A 13 13.17 6.80 34.53
N LYS A 14 13.96 7.69 35.12
CA LYS A 14 14.32 9.06 34.80
C LYS A 14 15.41 9.05 33.71
N ARG A 15 15.32 9.96 32.72
CA ARG A 15 16.38 10.52 31.82
C ARG A 15 15.63 11.26 30.70
N ARG A 16 15.54 12.58 30.54
CA ARG A 16 16.37 13.78 30.78
C ARG A 16 17.75 13.75 30.13
N TRP A 17 17.83 14.30 28.92
CA TRP A 17 18.99 14.87 28.23
C TRP A 17 18.46 16.13 27.49
N CYS A 18 18.71 17.36 27.96
CA CYS A 18 19.90 18.20 27.74
C CYS A 18 20.27 18.29 26.24
N LEU A 19 19.93 19.37 25.55
CA LEU A 19 20.68 20.64 25.42
C LEU A 19 22.09 20.47 24.84
N GLY A 20 22.32 21.10 23.69
CA GLY A 20 23.62 21.31 23.02
C GLY A 20 23.34 21.86 21.62
N PHE A 21 23.20 23.16 21.38
CA PHE A 21 24.15 24.28 21.51
C PHE A 21 25.34 24.20 20.53
N SER A 22 25.55 25.32 19.83
CA SER A 22 26.60 25.73 18.88
C SER A 22 26.03 25.88 17.46
N ARG A 23 25.84 27.04 16.85
CA ARG A 23 26.45 28.39 16.90
C ARG A 23 27.98 28.37 16.82
N PHE A 24 28.45 28.99 15.74
CA PHE A 24 29.64 29.84 15.63
C PHE A 24 30.89 29.26 14.95
N SER A 25 31.20 29.80 13.79
CA SER A 25 32.55 30.06 13.23
C SER A 25 32.30 30.85 11.93
N ARG A 26 32.45 32.17 11.81
CA ARG A 26 33.62 33.08 11.95
C ARG A 26 34.92 32.57 11.34
N SER A 27 35.17 32.98 10.10
CA SER A 27 36.51 33.17 9.55
C SER A 27 36.69 34.62 9.06
N ARG A 28 37.66 35.28 9.71
CA ARG A 28 38.32 36.56 9.39
C ARG A 28 39.14 36.40 8.09
N LEU A 29 39.09 37.35 7.15
CA LEU A 29 39.82 38.64 7.03
C LEU A 29 41.28 38.51 6.53
N LEU A 30 41.62 39.44 5.62
CA LEU A 30 42.94 39.95 5.16
C LEU A 30 43.58 39.18 3.99
N GLY A 31 44.08 39.81 2.92
CA GLY A 31 44.30 41.22 2.61
C GLY A 31 45.12 41.41 1.31
N CYS A 32 45.40 42.68 0.98
CA CYS A 32 46.34 43.19 -0.04
C CYS A 32 45.92 43.00 -1.52
N GLY A 33 45.96 44.00 -2.41
CA GLY A 33 46.56 45.34 -2.39
C GLY A 33 47.16 45.64 -3.77
N GLY A 34 46.78 46.77 -4.38
CA GLY A 34 47.41 47.31 -5.61
C GLY A 34 46.45 47.36 -6.81
N ARG A 35 46.48 48.34 -7.71
CA ARG A 35 47.15 49.64 -7.82
C ARG A 35 46.44 50.30 -9.03
N LEU A 36 46.21 51.61 -8.93
CA LEU A 36 45.47 52.40 -9.93
C LEU A 36 46.09 52.35 -11.33
N LYS A 37 45.22 52.33 -12.35
CA LYS A 37 45.43 53.08 -13.59
C LYS A 37 44.08 53.59 -14.09
N ALA A 38 43.92 54.90 -14.00
CA ALA A 38 42.87 55.65 -14.68
C ALA A 38 43.26 55.76 -16.15
N GLU A 39 42.34 55.43 -17.05
CA GLU A 39 42.40 55.96 -18.41
C GLU A 39 40.99 56.34 -18.89
N HIS A 40 40.92 57.60 -19.32
CA HIS A 40 39.77 58.29 -19.84
C HIS A 40 39.27 57.63 -21.14
N GLN A 41 37.99 57.29 -21.20
CA GLN A 41 37.24 57.50 -22.44
C GLN A 41 35.90 58.17 -22.16
N ARG A 42 35.76 59.32 -22.81
CA ARG A 42 34.63 60.22 -22.75
C ARG A 42 33.47 59.68 -23.59
N LEU A 43 32.26 59.95 -23.09
CA LEU A 43 31.09 60.40 -23.83
C LEU A 43 30.55 59.48 -24.94
N ALA A 44 29.46 58.79 -24.62
CA ALA A 44 28.28 58.81 -25.49
C ALA A 44 27.02 58.64 -24.65
N CYS A 45 26.38 59.77 -24.38
CA CYS A 45 25.00 59.85 -23.92
C CYS A 45 24.08 59.18 -24.96
N ARG A 46 23.51 58.02 -24.63
CA ARG A 46 22.26 57.52 -25.22
C ARG A 46 21.41 56.86 -24.14
N THR A 47 20.87 57.69 -23.26
CA THR A 47 19.64 57.36 -22.53
C THR A 47 18.49 57.29 -23.53
N ARG A 48 18.29 56.12 -24.15
CA ARG A 48 16.99 55.80 -24.74
C ARG A 48 16.04 55.42 -23.61
N LEU A 49 15.39 56.43 -23.03
CA LEU A 49 14.10 56.26 -22.38
C LEU A 49 13.11 55.73 -23.43
N LYS A 50 12.92 54.41 -23.49
CA LYS A 50 11.81 53.81 -24.23
C LYS A 50 10.64 53.61 -23.26
N ALA A 51 9.73 54.56 -23.35
CA ALA A 51 8.30 54.52 -23.06
C ALA A 51 7.75 53.21 -22.46
N GLY A 52 7.21 53.35 -21.23
CA GLY A 52 6.61 52.30 -20.40
C GLY A 52 5.26 51.73 -20.88
N HIS A 53 5.14 51.35 -22.15
CA HIS A 53 4.00 50.55 -22.63
C HIS A 53 4.40 49.24 -23.33
N GLN A 54 5.68 49.06 -23.67
CA GLN A 54 6.13 47.90 -24.47
C GLN A 54 6.69 46.73 -23.65
N GLN A 55 6.95 46.90 -22.36
CA GLN A 55 7.52 45.85 -21.49
C GLN A 55 6.48 45.15 -20.59
N LEU A 56 5.27 45.72 -20.47
CA LEU A 56 4.16 45.14 -19.71
C LEU A 56 3.68 43.76 -20.24
N PRO A 57 3.55 43.50 -21.56
CA PRO A 57 3.02 42.20 -22.03
C PRO A 57 4.05 41.08 -21.90
N ILE A 58 5.35 41.39 -21.89
CA ILE A 58 6.43 40.42 -21.82
C ILE A 58 6.59 39.89 -20.38
N VAL A 59 6.45 40.77 -19.38
CA VAL A 59 6.51 40.39 -17.96
C VAL A 59 5.27 39.61 -17.53
N LEU A 60 4.08 39.96 -18.05
CA LEU A 60 2.84 39.24 -17.75
C LEU A 60 2.83 37.83 -18.40
N GLY A 61 3.37 37.70 -19.61
CA GLY A 61 3.52 36.41 -20.30
C GLY A 61 4.50 35.46 -19.62
N THR A 62 5.61 35.98 -19.09
CA THR A 62 6.59 35.18 -18.33
C THR A 62 6.05 34.74 -16.97
N LEU A 63 5.27 35.59 -16.28
CA LEU A 63 4.60 35.21 -15.03
C LEU A 63 3.53 34.11 -15.24
N PHE A 64 2.76 34.20 -16.33
CA PHE A 64 1.77 33.17 -16.68
C PHE A 64 2.43 31.83 -17.06
N ALA A 65 3.56 31.86 -17.75
CA ALA A 65 4.34 30.66 -18.07
C ALA A 65 4.91 29.97 -16.82
N VAL A 66 5.37 30.74 -15.82
CA VAL A 66 5.85 30.19 -14.54
C VAL A 66 4.71 29.55 -13.74
N LEU A 67 3.49 30.10 -13.76
CA LEU A 67 2.35 29.48 -13.09
C LEU A 67 1.95 28.13 -13.72
N LEU A 68 2.02 28.00 -15.06
CA LEU A 68 1.65 26.76 -15.76
C LEU A 68 2.64 25.61 -15.51
N LEU A 69 3.92 25.91 -15.29
CA LEU A 69 4.95 24.89 -15.02
C LEU A 69 4.88 24.28 -13.61
N ASN A 70 4.28 25.00 -12.64
CA ASN A 70 4.14 24.51 -11.26
C ASN A 70 2.92 23.59 -11.06
N GLY A 71 2.01 23.49 -12.03
CA GLY A 71 0.76 22.72 -11.88
C GLY A 71 0.90 21.20 -11.99
N CYS A 72 1.91 20.69 -12.70
CA CYS A 72 2.01 19.25 -13.02
C CYS A 72 3.12 18.50 -12.25
N ALA A 73 4.04 19.20 -11.58
CA ALA A 73 5.20 18.57 -10.94
C ALA A 73 4.90 17.91 -9.59
N ALA A 74 3.79 18.30 -8.93
CA ALA A 74 3.41 17.77 -7.62
C ALA A 74 2.48 16.54 -7.69
N TYR A 75 2.06 16.13 -8.89
CA TYR A 75 1.12 15.01 -9.05
C TYR A 75 1.87 13.67 -9.14
N GLN A 76 2.29 13.15 -8.00
CA GLN A 76 2.86 11.80 -7.90
C GLN A 76 1.73 10.77 -7.75
N PHE A 77 1.24 10.30 -8.90
CA PHE A 77 0.38 9.13 -8.97
C PHE A 77 1.25 7.87 -9.00
N GLY A 78 1.12 6.99 -8.01
CA GLY A 78 1.85 5.74 -7.95
C GLY A 78 1.33 4.79 -6.87
N SER A 79 1.27 3.50 -7.18
CA SER A 79 0.84 2.46 -6.23
C SER A 79 1.69 2.40 -4.97
N ALA A 80 2.90 2.97 -4.97
CA ALA A 80 3.76 3.07 -3.80
C ALA A 80 3.13 3.84 -2.63
N ALA A 81 2.21 4.79 -2.90
CA ALA A 81 1.45 5.50 -1.87
C ALA A 81 0.18 4.76 -1.43
N LEU A 82 -0.02 3.50 -1.85
CA LEU A 82 -1.11 2.61 -1.39
C LEU A 82 -0.60 1.43 -0.56
N TYR A 83 0.71 1.31 -0.31
CA TYR A 83 1.31 0.26 0.51
C TYR A 83 2.29 0.80 1.57
N PRO A 84 2.45 0.13 2.74
CA PRO A 84 3.45 0.50 3.73
C PRO A 84 4.88 0.49 3.15
N SER A 85 5.58 1.62 3.24
CA SER A 85 6.92 1.83 2.65
C SER A 85 8.05 0.96 3.23
N GLY A 86 7.78 0.23 4.33
CA GLY A 86 8.74 -0.65 4.99
C GLY A 86 8.72 -2.11 4.53
N ILE A 87 7.76 -2.53 3.70
CA ILE A 87 7.60 -3.93 3.28
C ILE A 87 7.95 -4.04 1.80
N ARG A 88 8.91 -4.91 1.45
CA ARG A 88 9.30 -5.17 0.06
C ARG A 88 9.07 -6.61 -0.35
N THR A 89 9.25 -7.54 0.59
CA THR A 89 9.09 -8.97 0.34
C THR A 89 7.87 -9.52 1.07
N VAL A 90 7.10 -10.35 0.37
CA VAL A 90 5.94 -11.06 0.92
C VAL A 90 6.18 -12.56 0.72
N HIS A 91 6.05 -13.32 1.80
CA HIS A 91 6.05 -14.78 1.74
C HIS A 91 4.61 -15.31 1.75
N ILE A 92 4.28 -16.12 0.74
CA ILE A 92 2.98 -16.79 0.63
C ILE A 92 3.25 -18.29 0.73
N PRO A 93 3.03 -18.92 1.89
CA PRO A 93 3.06 -20.38 1.98
C PRO A 93 1.90 -20.99 1.17
N VAL A 94 2.03 -22.27 0.85
CA VAL A 94 0.93 -23.03 0.23
C VAL A 94 -0.30 -22.90 1.12
N VAL A 95 -1.44 -22.53 0.52
CA VAL A 95 -2.69 -22.31 1.24
C VAL A 95 -3.14 -23.62 1.86
N ARG A 96 -3.45 -23.58 3.15
CA ARG A 96 -4.01 -24.74 3.85
C ARG A 96 -5.45 -24.94 3.38
N ASN A 97 -5.81 -26.19 3.13
CA ASN A 97 -7.13 -26.54 2.65
C ASN A 97 -7.75 -27.59 3.56
N ASP A 98 -8.83 -27.21 4.25
CA ASP A 98 -9.58 -28.09 5.14
C ASP A 98 -10.82 -28.69 4.43
N THR A 99 -10.94 -28.52 3.11
CA THR A 99 -12.02 -29.08 2.28
C THR A 99 -11.63 -30.40 1.61
N PHE A 100 -12.61 -31.09 1.04
CA PHE A 100 -12.41 -32.35 0.31
C PHE A 100 -11.71 -32.20 -1.05
N ARG A 101 -11.65 -30.98 -1.61
CA ARG A 101 -11.09 -30.71 -2.94
C ARG A 101 -9.66 -30.21 -2.82
N HIS A 102 -8.68 -31.11 -2.91
CA HIS A 102 -7.27 -30.79 -2.65
C HIS A 102 -6.66 -29.75 -3.61
N ASP A 103 -7.21 -29.61 -4.81
CA ASP A 103 -6.77 -28.71 -5.86
C ASP A 103 -6.97 -27.22 -5.53
N LEU A 104 -7.94 -26.89 -4.68
CA LEU A 104 -8.27 -25.50 -4.33
C LEU A 104 -7.12 -24.76 -3.63
N GLY A 105 -6.33 -25.47 -2.81
CA GLY A 105 -5.21 -24.87 -2.08
C GLY A 105 -4.13 -24.35 -3.02
N PRO A 106 -3.51 -25.22 -3.85
CA PRO A 106 -2.53 -24.82 -4.85
C PRO A 106 -3.05 -23.78 -5.86
N GLN A 107 -4.29 -23.93 -6.32
CA GLN A 107 -4.91 -22.96 -7.25
C GLN A 107 -5.01 -21.56 -6.62
N LEU A 108 -5.44 -21.46 -5.35
CA LEU A 108 -5.51 -20.18 -4.66
C LEU A 108 -4.11 -19.61 -4.37
N THR A 109 -3.12 -20.45 -4.06
CA THR A 109 -1.73 -19.98 -3.93
C THR A 109 -1.24 -19.36 -5.24
N ASP A 110 -1.41 -20.04 -6.37
CA ASP A 110 -0.96 -19.54 -7.68
C ASP A 110 -1.68 -18.22 -8.04
N ALA A 111 -3.00 -18.15 -7.85
CA ALA A 111 -3.79 -16.95 -8.08
C ALA A 111 -3.34 -15.77 -7.18
N LEU A 112 -3.03 -16.03 -5.91
CA LEU A 112 -2.52 -15.02 -4.99
C LEU A 112 -1.14 -14.51 -5.39
N VAL A 113 -0.21 -15.41 -5.75
CA VAL A 113 1.14 -15.04 -6.21
C VAL A 113 1.04 -14.11 -7.42
N LYS A 114 0.26 -14.51 -8.43
CA LYS A 114 0.03 -13.71 -9.64
C LYS A 114 -0.59 -12.36 -9.32
N GLU A 115 -1.61 -12.32 -8.46
CA GLU A 115 -2.32 -11.08 -8.16
C GLU A 115 -1.47 -10.09 -7.34
N VAL A 116 -0.70 -10.60 -6.39
CA VAL A 116 0.24 -9.79 -5.60
C VAL A 116 1.31 -9.19 -6.50
N GLU A 117 1.96 -9.98 -7.34
CA GLU A 117 3.00 -9.47 -8.25
C GLU A 117 2.44 -8.52 -9.33
N ARG A 118 1.16 -8.67 -9.69
CA ARG A 118 0.50 -7.84 -10.71
C ARG A 118 0.05 -6.47 -10.19
N ARG A 119 -0.45 -6.39 -8.95
CA ARG A 119 -1.04 -5.15 -8.39
C ARG A 119 -0.18 -4.44 -7.37
N THR A 120 0.65 -5.19 -6.65
CA THR A 120 1.45 -4.64 -5.55
C THR A 120 2.90 -4.47 -6.01
N PRO A 121 3.67 -3.53 -5.42
CA PRO A 121 5.10 -3.42 -5.67
C PRO A 121 5.93 -4.48 -4.92
N TYR A 122 5.28 -5.44 -4.23
CA TYR A 122 5.98 -6.44 -3.43
C TYR A 122 6.51 -7.58 -4.29
N LYS A 123 7.68 -8.10 -3.91
CA LYS A 123 8.20 -9.34 -4.50
C LYS A 123 7.78 -10.55 -3.67
N VAL A 124 7.16 -11.53 -4.32
CA VAL A 124 6.83 -12.79 -3.68
C VAL A 124 8.09 -13.66 -3.57
N VAL A 125 8.35 -14.19 -2.38
CA VAL A 125 9.51 -15.03 -2.08
C VAL A 125 9.09 -16.30 -1.34
N SER A 126 9.79 -17.41 -1.59
CA SER A 126 9.58 -18.66 -0.84
C SER A 126 10.28 -18.68 0.53
N ASN A 127 11.03 -17.64 0.87
CA ASN A 127 11.77 -17.57 2.13
C ASN A 127 10.84 -17.19 3.31
N PRO A 128 10.78 -18.00 4.40
CA PRO A 128 10.02 -17.64 5.59
C PRO A 128 10.57 -16.40 6.33
N HIS A 129 11.80 -15.96 6.06
CA HIS A 129 12.40 -14.73 6.57
C HIS A 129 12.07 -13.48 5.74
N ALA A 130 10.96 -13.47 5.00
CA ALA A 130 10.44 -12.29 4.32
C ALA A 130 10.01 -11.20 5.33
N ASP A 131 9.81 -9.97 4.83
CA ASP A 131 9.38 -8.83 5.66
C ASP A 131 7.95 -9.00 6.16
N SER A 132 7.11 -9.73 5.41
CA SER A 132 5.76 -10.09 5.81
C SER A 132 5.35 -11.46 5.29
N VAL A 133 4.36 -12.06 5.94
CA VAL A 133 3.81 -13.38 5.60
C VAL A 133 2.29 -13.27 5.44
N LEU A 134 1.76 -13.71 4.30
CA LEU A 134 0.32 -13.82 4.03
C LEU A 134 -0.10 -15.28 4.16
N ARG A 135 -0.75 -15.65 5.25
CA ARG A 135 -1.30 -16.99 5.47
C ARG A 135 -2.77 -17.01 5.09
N CYS A 136 -3.16 -18.01 4.32
CA CYS A 136 -4.56 -18.25 3.97
C CYS A 136 -4.94 -19.70 4.31
N THR A 137 -6.18 -19.89 4.73
CA THR A 137 -6.79 -21.20 5.01
C THR A 137 -8.18 -21.23 4.40
N ILE A 138 -8.44 -22.23 3.55
CA ILE A 138 -9.77 -22.50 3.00
C ILE A 138 -10.54 -23.32 4.04
N SER A 139 -11.57 -22.72 4.63
CA SER A 139 -12.37 -23.35 5.69
C SER A 139 -13.55 -24.16 5.15
N GLY A 140 -14.02 -23.86 3.94
CA GLY A 140 -15.19 -24.53 3.38
C GLY A 140 -15.40 -24.25 1.90
N GLN A 141 -15.93 -25.26 1.22
CA GLN A 141 -16.54 -25.15 -0.10
C GLN A 141 -17.94 -25.77 -0.02
N SER A 142 -18.95 -25.05 -0.48
CA SER A 142 -20.34 -25.50 -0.49
C SER A 142 -20.93 -25.35 -1.88
N LYS A 143 -21.76 -26.33 -2.26
CA LYS A 143 -22.52 -26.31 -3.50
C LYS A 143 -24.01 -26.34 -3.16
N VAL A 144 -24.77 -25.36 -3.64
CA VAL A 144 -26.20 -25.24 -3.36
C VAL A 144 -26.98 -25.23 -4.67
N VAL A 145 -28.10 -25.95 -4.70
CA VAL A 145 -29.05 -25.89 -5.82
C VAL A 145 -29.94 -24.67 -5.64
N LEU A 146 -30.04 -23.85 -6.69
CA LEU A 146 -30.85 -22.63 -6.68
C LEU A 146 -32.16 -22.80 -7.43
N THR A 147 -32.17 -23.62 -8.46
CA THR A 147 -33.35 -23.85 -9.30
C THR A 147 -33.25 -25.23 -9.92
N GLU A 148 -34.39 -25.92 -9.95
CA GLU A 148 -34.58 -27.24 -10.54
C GLU A 148 -35.55 -27.16 -11.72
N THR A 149 -35.50 -28.13 -12.62
CA THR A 149 -36.50 -28.33 -13.66
C THR A 149 -37.71 -29.09 -13.12
N SER A 150 -38.76 -29.25 -13.93
CA SER A 150 -39.95 -30.03 -13.57
C SER A 150 -39.65 -31.51 -13.29
N SER A 151 -38.53 -32.00 -13.80
CA SER A 151 -37.99 -33.35 -13.60
C SER A 151 -37.03 -33.45 -12.39
N ASP A 152 -36.92 -32.41 -11.56
CA ASP A 152 -36.04 -32.37 -10.37
C ASP A 152 -34.52 -32.31 -10.67
N ASP A 153 -34.14 -32.09 -11.93
CA ASP A 153 -32.73 -31.87 -12.30
C ASP A 153 -32.28 -30.43 -11.98
N PRO A 154 -31.05 -30.24 -11.46
CA PRO A 154 -30.54 -28.92 -11.11
C PRO A 154 -30.22 -28.08 -12.35
N ARG A 155 -30.92 -26.95 -12.48
CA ARG A 155 -30.75 -25.98 -13.57
C ARG A 155 -29.72 -24.91 -13.24
N ALA A 156 -29.71 -24.44 -12.00
CA ALA A 156 -28.77 -23.44 -11.52
C ALA A 156 -28.18 -23.87 -10.19
N LEU A 157 -26.85 -23.81 -10.10
CA LEU A 157 -26.09 -24.14 -8.90
C LEU A 157 -25.26 -22.93 -8.47
N ASP A 158 -25.04 -22.78 -7.18
CA ASP A 158 -24.07 -21.82 -6.62
C ASP A 158 -22.93 -22.59 -5.96
N SER A 159 -21.69 -22.24 -6.31
CA SER A 159 -20.49 -22.72 -5.62
C SER A 159 -19.94 -21.59 -4.77
N ALA A 160 -19.90 -21.78 -3.46
CA ALA A 160 -19.34 -20.81 -2.53
C ALA A 160 -18.06 -21.35 -1.88
N ILE A 161 -17.03 -20.51 -1.82
CA ILE A 161 -15.74 -20.82 -1.19
C ILE A 161 -15.49 -19.78 -0.10
N THR A 162 -15.11 -20.26 1.09
CA THR A 162 -14.77 -19.42 2.25
C THR A 162 -13.31 -19.59 2.62
N VAL A 163 -12.62 -18.47 2.79
CA VAL A 163 -11.18 -18.38 3.04
C VAL A 163 -10.94 -17.44 4.22
N GLY A 164 -10.19 -17.88 5.21
CA GLY A 164 -9.59 -17.02 6.22
C GLY A 164 -8.20 -16.58 5.76
N ALA A 165 -7.89 -15.28 5.82
CA ALA A 165 -6.55 -14.77 5.55
C ALA A 165 -6.01 -13.93 6.70
N THR A 166 -4.71 -14.03 6.94
CA THR A 166 -3.97 -13.29 7.95
C THR A 166 -2.67 -12.78 7.34
N TRP A 167 -2.41 -11.48 7.47
CA TRP A 167 -1.18 -10.87 6.99
C TRP A 167 -0.40 -10.27 8.16
N THR A 168 0.81 -10.79 8.39
CA THR A 168 1.65 -10.43 9.53
C THR A 168 3.02 -9.95 9.08
N SER A 169 3.52 -8.88 9.72
CA SER A 169 4.92 -8.45 9.61
C SER A 169 5.85 -9.45 10.29
N ARG A 170 7.14 -9.38 9.96
CA ARG A 170 8.24 -10.07 10.65
C ARG A 170 8.21 -9.86 12.17
N ASP A 171 7.82 -8.66 12.61
CA ASP A 171 7.74 -8.29 14.04
C ASP A 171 6.50 -8.86 14.75
N GLY A 172 5.70 -9.70 14.08
CA GLY A 172 4.45 -10.26 14.61
C GLY A 172 3.26 -9.28 14.56
N ARG A 173 3.47 -8.03 14.14
CA ARG A 173 2.38 -7.07 13.97
C ARG A 173 1.46 -7.48 12.82
N ARG A 174 0.16 -7.56 13.07
CA ARG A 174 -0.85 -7.74 12.03
C ARG A 174 -0.95 -6.49 11.16
N LEU A 175 -0.83 -6.69 9.86
CA LEU A 175 -0.88 -5.62 8.86
C LEU A 175 -2.27 -5.49 8.25
N MET A 176 -3.02 -6.60 8.22
CA MET A 176 -4.41 -6.62 7.81
C MET A 176 -5.30 -6.68 9.05
N GLN A 177 -6.12 -5.65 9.25
CA GLN A 177 -7.04 -5.55 10.39
C GLN A 177 -8.48 -5.55 9.87
N ASN A 178 -9.34 -6.42 10.41
CA ASN A 178 -10.78 -6.30 10.21
C ASN A 178 -11.32 -5.32 11.25
N SER A 179 -11.79 -4.15 10.82
CA SER A 179 -12.37 -3.15 11.73
C SER A 179 -13.68 -3.61 12.40
N LEU A 180 -14.27 -4.70 11.90
CA LEU A 180 -15.55 -5.23 12.36
C LEU A 180 -15.42 -6.58 13.09
N ALA A 181 -14.23 -7.18 13.18
CA ALA A 181 -14.05 -8.42 13.92
C ALA A 181 -13.88 -8.14 15.41
N SER A 182 -14.67 -8.84 16.23
CA SER A 182 -14.41 -9.01 17.66
C SER A 182 -12.97 -9.50 17.88
N VAL A 183 -12.37 -9.08 19.00
CA VAL A 183 -10.96 -9.24 19.39
C VAL A 183 -10.43 -10.69 19.29
N ASP A 184 -11.31 -11.69 19.25
CA ASP A 184 -11.00 -13.12 19.20
C ASP A 184 -10.72 -13.72 17.81
N GLN A 185 -11.06 -13.04 16.70
CA GLN A 185 -10.86 -13.63 15.38
C GLN A 185 -9.55 -13.17 14.73
N ASP A 186 -8.55 -14.06 14.77
CA ASP A 186 -7.19 -13.80 14.28
C ASP A 186 -7.04 -13.82 12.73
N SER A 187 -8.12 -14.09 12.00
CA SER A 187 -8.14 -14.12 10.54
C SER A 187 -9.35 -13.38 9.97
N ILE A 188 -9.17 -12.74 8.82
CA ILE A 188 -10.26 -12.09 8.08
C ILE A 188 -10.90 -13.12 7.18
N GLY A 189 -12.20 -13.35 7.37
CA GLY A 189 -13.01 -14.24 6.54
C GLY A 189 -13.45 -13.56 5.24
N PHE A 190 -13.17 -14.20 4.12
CA PHE A 190 -13.64 -13.85 2.79
C PHE A 190 -14.52 -14.99 2.29
N SER A 191 -15.67 -14.67 1.72
CA SER A 191 -16.51 -15.65 1.05
C SER A 191 -16.90 -15.13 -0.32
N GLN A 192 -16.82 -15.97 -1.34
CA GLN A 192 -17.24 -15.67 -2.71
C GLN A 192 -18.10 -16.81 -3.22
N SER A 193 -19.21 -16.46 -3.87
CA SER A 193 -20.05 -17.41 -4.57
C SER A 193 -20.12 -17.11 -6.06
N VAL A 194 -20.16 -18.18 -6.86
CA VAL A 194 -20.24 -18.13 -8.31
C VAL A 194 -21.33 -19.10 -8.75
N ARG A 195 -22.33 -18.53 -9.43
CA ARG A 195 -23.42 -19.28 -10.05
C ARG A 195 -22.94 -19.90 -11.35
N PHE A 196 -23.29 -21.17 -11.56
CA PHE A 196 -23.07 -21.86 -12.82
C PHE A 196 -24.28 -22.73 -13.22
N VAL A 197 -24.38 -23.01 -14.52
CA VAL A 197 -25.49 -23.70 -15.16
C VAL A 197 -24.97 -24.96 -15.86
N PRO A 198 -25.17 -26.16 -15.28
CA PRO A 198 -24.69 -27.42 -15.87
C PRO A 198 -25.27 -27.70 -17.26
N GLU A 199 -26.55 -27.35 -17.48
CA GLU A 199 -27.24 -27.50 -18.77
C GLU A 199 -26.56 -26.72 -19.90
N ALA A 200 -25.88 -25.61 -19.56
CA ALA A 200 -25.15 -24.79 -20.51
C ALA A 200 -23.69 -25.28 -20.74
N GLY A 201 -23.34 -26.45 -20.20
CA GLY A 201 -22.00 -27.02 -20.27
C GLY A 201 -20.99 -26.41 -19.30
N GLN A 202 -21.43 -25.62 -18.31
CA GLN A 202 -20.53 -25.07 -17.29
C GLN A 202 -20.18 -26.11 -16.24
N SER A 203 -18.89 -26.21 -15.92
CA SER A 203 -18.40 -27.14 -14.90
C SER A 203 -18.22 -26.45 -13.54
N ILE A 204 -18.31 -27.25 -12.48
CA ILE A 204 -18.00 -26.78 -11.12
C ILE A 204 -16.54 -26.35 -10.99
N ASP A 205 -15.62 -26.98 -11.72
CA ASP A 205 -14.19 -26.66 -11.65
C ASP A 205 -13.92 -25.29 -12.27
N THR A 206 -14.61 -24.95 -13.37
CA THR A 206 -14.59 -23.60 -13.95
C THR A 206 -15.13 -22.56 -12.97
N ALA A 207 -16.25 -22.85 -12.30
CA ALA A 207 -16.84 -21.95 -11.30
C ALA A 207 -15.92 -21.76 -10.08
N ASN A 208 -15.25 -22.83 -9.63
CA ASN A 208 -14.28 -22.78 -8.55
C ASN A 208 -13.05 -21.94 -8.91
N GLN A 209 -12.51 -22.11 -10.12
CA GLN A 209 -11.39 -21.29 -10.60
C GLN A 209 -11.77 -19.81 -10.63
N GLU A 210 -12.96 -19.47 -11.11
CA GLU A 210 -13.45 -18.09 -11.12
C GLU A 210 -13.63 -17.55 -9.68
N ALA A 211 -14.16 -18.35 -8.77
CA ALA A 211 -14.32 -17.98 -7.37
C ALA A 211 -12.95 -17.72 -6.70
N ILE A 212 -11.95 -18.56 -6.98
CA ILE A 212 -10.57 -18.40 -6.53
C ILE A 212 -9.96 -17.10 -7.04
N ASP A 213 -10.11 -16.81 -8.33
CA ASP A 213 -9.57 -15.59 -8.93
C ASP A 213 -10.22 -14.34 -8.31
N ARG A 214 -11.54 -14.39 -8.04
CA ARG A 214 -12.26 -13.31 -7.33
C ARG A 214 -11.79 -13.16 -5.89
N LEU A 215 -11.56 -14.27 -5.18
CA LEU A 215 -11.03 -14.28 -3.82
C LEU A 215 -9.63 -13.66 -3.76
N ALA A 216 -8.73 -14.05 -4.66
CA ALA A 216 -7.38 -13.50 -4.73
C ALA A 216 -7.41 -11.97 -4.91
N ARG A 217 -8.20 -11.47 -5.86
CA ARG A 217 -8.41 -10.02 -6.06
C ARG A 217 -8.91 -9.31 -4.81
N ARG A 218 -9.85 -9.93 -4.10
CA ARG A 218 -10.46 -9.35 -2.90
C ARG A 218 -9.48 -9.33 -1.72
N ILE A 219 -8.70 -10.39 -1.53
CA ILE A 219 -7.67 -10.46 -0.49
C ILE A 219 -6.59 -9.40 -0.75
N VAL A 220 -6.10 -9.29 -1.99
CA VAL A 220 -5.09 -8.28 -2.35
C VAL A 220 -5.66 -6.86 -2.22
N SER A 221 -6.92 -6.65 -2.59
CA SER A 221 -7.61 -5.37 -2.34
C SER A 221 -7.68 -5.01 -0.86
N GLN A 222 -7.76 -5.99 0.04
CA GLN A 222 -7.72 -5.73 1.48
C GLN A 222 -6.30 -5.34 1.94
N MET A 223 -5.25 -5.85 1.30
CA MET A 223 -3.86 -5.45 1.57
C MET A 223 -3.58 -3.98 1.18
N GLU A 224 -4.35 -3.44 0.23
CA GLU A 224 -4.32 -2.01 -0.16
C GLU A 224 -5.04 -1.11 0.87
N SER A 225 -5.89 -1.66 1.74
CA SER A 225 -6.80 -0.86 2.54
C SER A 225 -6.15 -0.26 3.80
N ARG A 226 -6.10 1.08 3.81
CA ARG A 226 -5.87 2.05 4.91
C ARG A 226 -4.80 1.68 5.93
N TRP A 227 -3.57 2.05 5.58
CA TRP A 227 -2.55 2.50 6.51
C TRP A 227 -2.53 4.03 6.57
#